data_AF-A0A6P1TJT5-F1
#
_entry.id   AF-A0A6P1TJT5-F1
#
_cell.length_a   1.000
_cell.length_b   1.000
_cell.length_c   1.000
_cell.angle_alpha   90.00
_cell.angle_beta   90.00
_cell.angle_gamma   90.00
#
_symmetry.space_group_name_H-M   'P 1'
#
loop_
_entity.id
_entity.type
_entity.pdbx_description
1 polymer ?
#
loop_
_entity_poly.entity_id
_entity_poly.type
_entity_poly.pdbx_seq_one_letter_code
_entity_poly.pdbx_strand_id
1 'polypeptide(L)'
;MHRSVIVDDTDVQNIIKTVSELQEEADRVTEESTPAEIKEAFHKHGEAQGYIRCLRDSKLVLVSDYGRLLMRNTRIGEKIKALKKL
;
A
#
# COMPACT_ATOMS: atom_id res chain seq x y z
N MET A 1 -26.20 -4.67 18.10
CA MET A 1 -25.06 -4.07 18.81
C MET A 1 -23.99 -3.68 17.78
N HIS A 2 -23.80 -2.39 17.51
CA HIS A 2 -22.62 -1.94 16.77
C HIS A 2 -21.43 -1.96 17.75
N ARG A 3 -20.46 -2.86 17.55
CA ARG A 3 -19.18 -2.76 18.25
C ARG A 3 -18.44 -1.57 17.66
N SER A 4 -18.43 -0.45 18.36
CA SER A 4 -17.49 0.64 18.10
C SER A 4 -16.11 0.15 18.50
N VAL A 5 -15.31 -0.28 17.52
CA VAL A 5 -13.87 -0.48 17.71
C VAL A 5 -13.29 0.92 17.88
N ILE A 6 -12.80 1.22 19.08
CA ILE A 6 -11.98 2.41 19.32
C ILE A 6 -10.64 2.07 18.67
N VAL A 7 -10.42 2.59 17.47
CA VAL A 7 -9.11 2.54 16.83
C VAL A 7 -8.30 3.64 17.49
N ASP A 8 -7.21 3.29 18.16
CA ASP A 8 -6.30 4.28 18.72
C ASP A 8 -5.49 4.93 17.59
N ASP A 9 -5.08 6.19 17.77
CA ASP A 9 -4.24 6.90 16.82
C ASP A 9 -2.93 6.12 16.57
N THR A 10 -2.44 5.41 17.58
CA THR A 10 -1.30 4.47 17.48
C THR A 10 -1.53 3.38 16.43
N ASP A 11 -2.73 2.80 16.38
CA ASP A 11 -3.05 1.74 15.41
C ASP A 11 -3.08 2.27 13.99
N VAL A 12 -3.61 3.48 13.79
CA VAL A 12 -3.61 4.17 12.50
C VAL A 12 -2.17 4.44 12.05
N GLN A 13 -1.31 4.94 12.94
CA GLN A 13 0.10 5.19 12.62
C GLN A 13 0.85 3.90 12.27
N ASN A 14 0.58 2.81 12.98
CA ASN A 14 1.15 1.50 12.65
C ASN A 14 0.72 1.01 11.26
N ILE A 15 -0.56 1.17 10.91
CA ILE A 15 -1.05 0.83 9.56
C ILE A 15 -0.37 1.71 8.50
N ILE A 16 -0.26 3.02 8.73
CA ILE A 16 0.41 3.94 7.79
C ILE A 16 1.87 3.53 7.59
N LYS A 17 2.56 3.15 8.67
CA LYS A 17 3.93 2.66 8.62
C LYS A 17 4.03 1.37 7.80
N THR A 18 3.20 0.37 8.08
CA THR A 18 3.16 -0.89 7.32
C THR A 18 2.89 -0.64 5.83
N VAL A 19 1.92 0.22 5.50
CA VAL A 19 1.66 0.58 4.09
C VAL A 19 2.89 1.21 3.46
N SER A 20 3.56 2.12 4.17
CA SER A 20 4.74 2.82 3.64
C SER A 20 5.90 1.86 3.37
N GLU A 21 6.16 0.92 4.28
CA GLU A 21 7.19 -0.12 4.13
C GLU A 21 6.89 -1.05 2.94
N LEU A 22 5.64 -1.50 2.81
CA LEU A 22 5.20 -2.32 1.67
C LEU A 22 5.33 -1.56 0.34
N GLN A 23 5.01 -0.27 0.33
CA GLN A 23 5.17 0.59 -0.85
C GLN A 23 6.64 0.81 -1.20
N GLU A 24 7.53 0.93 -0.20
CA GLU A 24 8.97 1.02 -0.42
C GLU A 24 9.53 -0.27 -0.99
N GLU A 25 9.14 -1.41 -0.42
CA GLU A 25 9.47 -2.74 -0.93
C GLU A 25 9.05 -2.92 -2.39
N ALA A 26 7.79 -2.57 -2.70
CA ALA A 26 7.24 -2.71 -4.05
C ALA A 26 7.88 -1.74 -5.06
N ASP A 27 8.36 -0.56 -4.63
CA ASP A 27 8.96 0.44 -5.52
C ASP A 27 10.44 0.16 -5.82
N ARG A 28 11.08 -0.81 -5.15
CA ARG A 28 12.50 -1.14 -5.37
C ARG A 28 12.81 -1.81 -6.71
N VAL A 29 11.80 -2.35 -7.40
CA VAL A 29 12.02 -3.02 -8.69
C VAL A 29 12.45 -2.03 -9.78
N THR A 30 13.28 -2.52 -10.70
CA THR A 30 13.87 -1.79 -11.83
C THR A 30 13.74 -2.63 -13.10
N GLU A 31 14.23 -2.12 -14.23
CA GLU A 31 14.29 -2.85 -15.52
C GLU A 31 15.21 -4.07 -15.46
N GLU A 32 16.16 -4.09 -14.51
CA GLU A 32 17.10 -5.20 -14.29
C GLU A 32 16.54 -6.27 -13.33
N SER A 33 15.38 -6.02 -12.71
CA SER A 33 14.77 -6.96 -11.78
C SER A 33 14.34 -8.24 -12.48
N THR A 34 14.53 -9.35 -11.78
CA THR A 34 14.09 -10.67 -12.23
C THR A 34 12.56 -10.77 -12.23
N PRO A 35 11.98 -11.70 -13.01
CA PRO A 35 10.53 -11.96 -12.97
C PRO A 35 10.01 -12.32 -11.56
N ALA A 36 10.83 -12.96 -10.73
CA ALA A 36 10.48 -13.29 -9.35
C ALA A 36 10.38 -12.04 -8.48
N GLU A 37 11.34 -11.11 -8.58
CA GLU A 37 11.31 -9.83 -7.84
C GLU A 37 10.14 -8.95 -8.28
N ILE A 38 9.84 -8.90 -9.59
CA ILE A 38 8.67 -8.17 -10.10
C ILE A 38 7.36 -8.79 -9.57
N LYS A 39 7.29 -10.11 -9.46
CA LYS A 39 6.12 -10.80 -8.88
C LYS A 39 5.97 -10.48 -7.39
N GLU A 40 7.07 -10.47 -6.64
CA GLU A 40 7.08 -10.13 -5.23
C GLU A 40 6.65 -8.66 -5.01
N ALA A 41 7.19 -7.73 -5.78
CA ALA A 41 6.77 -6.33 -5.73
C ALA A 41 5.27 -6.16 -6.03
N PHE A 42 4.74 -6.93 -6.98
CA PHE A 42 3.30 -6.93 -7.27
C PHE A 42 2.46 -7.43 -6.07
N HIS A 43 2.96 -8.43 -5.34
CA HIS A 43 2.32 -8.94 -4.14
C HIS A 43 2.29 -7.88 -3.03
N LYS A 44 3.44 -7.26 -2.74
CA LYS A 44 3.59 -6.17 -1.74
C LYS A 44 2.74 -4.95 -2.05
N HIS A 45 2.70 -4.53 -3.32
CA HIS A 45 1.79 -3.50 -3.79
C HIS A 45 0.31 -3.87 -3.53
N GLY A 46 -0.05 -5.14 -3.71
CA GLY A 46 -1.39 -5.66 -3.44
C GLY A 46 -1.74 -5.64 -1.94
N GLU A 47 -0.81 -6.00 -1.08
CA GLU A 47 -0.98 -5.91 0.38
C GLU A 47 -1.18 -4.46 0.83
N ALA A 48 -0.33 -3.53 0.35
CA ALA A 48 -0.49 -2.10 0.60
C ALA A 48 -1.86 -1.59 0.15
N GLN A 49 -2.33 -2.01 -1.04
CA GLN A 49 -3.67 -1.67 -1.54
C GLN A 49 -4.79 -2.17 -0.60
N GLY A 50 -4.61 -3.35 -0.01
CA GLY A 50 -5.54 -3.92 0.97
C GLY A 50 -5.69 -3.02 2.20
N TYR A 51 -4.58 -2.64 2.81
CA TYR A 51 -4.58 -1.72 3.96
C TYR A 51 -5.13 -0.34 3.63
N ILE A 52 -4.76 0.24 2.49
CA ILE A 52 -5.31 1.52 2.01
C ILE A 52 -6.84 1.43 1.90
N ARG A 53 -7.37 0.32 1.36
CA ARG A 53 -8.82 0.11 1.29
C ARG A 53 -9.45 0.04 2.69
N CYS A 54 -8.82 -0.66 3.64
CA CYS A 54 -9.30 -0.71 5.02
C CYS A 54 -9.36 0.69 5.67
N LEU A 55 -8.36 1.54 5.46
CA LEU A 55 -8.37 2.93 5.95
C LEU A 55 -9.57 3.72 5.40
N ARG A 56 -9.88 3.53 4.12
CA ARG A 56 -11.04 4.16 3.47
C ARG A 56 -12.35 3.64 4.05
N ASP A 57 -12.51 2.33 4.11
CA ASP A 57 -13.76 1.68 4.49
C ASP A 57 -14.10 1.93 5.98
N SER A 58 -13.07 2.08 6.82
CA SER A 58 -13.18 2.51 8.22
C SER A 58 -13.34 4.03 8.39
N LYS A 59 -13.45 4.80 7.30
CA LYS A 59 -13.57 6.27 7.29
C LYS A 59 -12.42 7.01 8.00
N LEU A 60 -11.24 6.39 8.07
CA LEU A 60 -10.03 6.96 8.68
C LEU A 60 -9.24 7.86 7.71
N VAL A 61 -9.86 8.26 6.59
CA VAL A 61 -9.21 9.04 5.53
C VAL A 61 -8.75 10.44 5.95
N LEU A 62 -9.36 11.01 6.99
CA LEU A 62 -9.01 12.35 7.50
C LEU A 62 -7.83 12.32 8.48
N VAL A 63 -7.63 11.19 9.17
CA VAL A 63 -6.58 11.00 10.16
C VAL A 63 -5.37 10.24 9.60
N SER A 64 -5.56 9.56 8.47
CA SER A 64 -4.48 8.95 7.70
C SER A 64 -4.06 9.87 6.57
N ASP A 65 -2.78 9.81 6.18
CA ASP A 65 -2.29 10.50 4.98
C ASP A 65 -2.75 9.76 3.70
N TYR A 66 -4.06 9.50 3.62
CA TYR A 66 -4.70 8.57 2.71
C TYR A 66 -4.43 8.93 1.25
N GLY A 67 -4.56 10.22 0.90
CA GLY A 67 -4.33 10.70 -0.45
C GLY A 67 -2.91 10.41 -0.91
N ARG A 68 -1.91 10.67 -0.06
CA ARG A 68 -0.51 10.38 -0.35
C ARG A 68 -0.26 8.88 -0.53
N LEU A 69 -0.78 8.05 0.37
CA LEU A 69 -0.64 6.60 0.30
C LEU A 69 -1.28 6.05 -0.98
N LEU A 70 -2.48 6.50 -1.33
CA LEU A 70 -3.18 6.05 -2.53
C LEU A 70 -2.42 6.45 -3.81
N MET A 71 -2.04 7.72 -3.94
CA MET A 71 -1.31 8.19 -5.13
C MET A 71 0.02 7.45 -5.31
N ARG A 72 0.76 7.24 -4.21
CA ARG A 72 2.00 6.46 -4.25
C ARG A 72 1.74 5.03 -4.71
N ASN A 73 0.70 4.37 -4.20
CA ASN A 73 0.35 3.01 -4.60
C ASN A 73 0.00 2.92 -6.09
N THR A 74 -0.78 3.89 -6.60
CA THR A 74 -1.13 3.96 -8.03
C THR A 74 0.11 4.04 -8.91
N ARG A 75 1.05 4.95 -8.60
CA ARG A 75 2.31 5.08 -9.35
C ARG A 75 3.11 3.77 -9.35
N ILE A 76 3.24 3.13 -8.18
CA ILE A 76 3.95 1.85 -8.06
C ILE A 76 3.29 0.77 -8.93
N GLY A 77 1.96 0.68 -8.88
CA GLY A 77 1.21 -0.26 -9.69
C GLY A 77 1.41 -0.06 -11.20
N GLU A 78 1.47 1.20 -11.66
CA GLU A 78 1.78 1.54 -13.05
C GLU A 78 3.20 1.12 -13.44
N LYS A 79 4.18 1.42 -12.58
CA LYS A 79 5.59 1.02 -12.76
C LYS A 79 5.73 -0.50 -12.89
N ILE A 80 5.16 -1.28 -11.96
CA ILE A 80 5.23 -2.75 -12.01
C ILE A 80 4.54 -3.30 -13.27
N LYS A 81 3.42 -2.71 -13.70
CA LYS A 81 2.75 -3.11 -14.95
C LYS A 81 3.60 -2.85 -16.19
N ALA A 82 4.36 -1.76 -16.22
CA ALA A 82 5.27 -1.49 -17.32
C ALA A 82 6.39 -2.54 -17.39
N LEU A 83 6.99 -2.87 -16.24
CA LEU A 83 8.04 -3.89 -16.13
C LEU A 83 7.56 -5.30 -16.48
N LYS A 84 6.29 -5.66 -16.19
CA LYS A 84 5.70 -6.95 -16.56
C LYS A 84 5.44 -7.15 -18.07
N LYS A 85 5.42 -6.05 -18.83
CA LYS A 85 5.16 -6.07 -20.28
C LYS A 85 6.45 -6.06 -21.11
N LEU A 86 7.60 -5.90 -20.46
CA LEU A 86 8.94 -6.18 -20.99
C LEU A 86 9.22 -7.68 -20.87
#